data_AF-A0A2T2WTX6-F1
#
_entry.id   AF-A0A2T2WTX6-F1
#
_cell.length_a   1.000
_cell.length_b   1.000
_cell.length_c   1.000
_cell.angle_alpha   90.00
_cell.angle_beta   90.00
_cell.angle_gamma   90.00
#
_symmetry.space_group_name_H-M   'P 1'
#
loop_
_entity.id
_entity.type
_entity.pdbx_description
1 polymer ?
#
loop_
_entity_poly.entity_id
_entity_poly.type
_entity_poly.pdbx_seq_one_letter_code
_entity_poly.pdbx_strand_id
1 'polypeptide(L)'
;MIVEYNLEHRDDPKRRQHILNRSHKFTEALVQMIRAGVDRGEFHPRLRVVAIARFLINAQDGWAVQMAVTGSTDKDILKEYGQAIGFFLRESLGFQ
;
A
#
# COMPACT_ATOMS: atom_id res chain seq x y z
N MET A 1 0.65 -14.25 9.93
CA MET A 1 0.27 -13.20 8.95
C MET A 1 1.26 -13.12 7.79
N ILE A 2 0.92 -12.53 6.63
CA ILE A 2 1.89 -12.34 5.53
C ILE A 2 3.14 -11.57 6.01
N VAL A 3 2.98 -10.57 6.86
CA VAL A 3 4.10 -9.76 7.33
C VAL A 3 4.94 -10.46 8.40
N GLU A 4 4.31 -11.16 9.35
CA GLU A 4 5.02 -12.04 10.30
C GLU A 4 5.81 -13.14 9.57
N TYR A 5 5.17 -13.78 8.59
CA TYR A 5 5.81 -14.80 7.75
C TYR A 5 7.03 -14.23 6.98
N ASN A 6 6.95 -12.96 6.57
CA ASN A 6 8.06 -12.27 5.89
C ASN A 6 9.20 -11.91 6.85
N LEU A 7 8.90 -11.55 8.10
CA LEU A 7 9.90 -11.21 9.12
C LEU A 7 10.62 -12.47 9.63
N GLU A 8 9.90 -13.56 9.83
CA GLU A 8 10.43 -14.86 10.30
C GLU A 8 11.41 -15.51 9.31
N HIS A 9 11.29 -15.21 8.02
CA HIS A 9 12.06 -15.89 6.96
C HIS A 9 12.99 -14.94 6.18
N ARG A 10 13.34 -13.80 6.76
CA ARG A 10 14.20 -12.77 6.12
C ARG A 10 15.57 -13.30 5.68
N ASP A 11 16.06 -14.35 6.35
CA ASP A 11 17.38 -14.93 6.14
C ASP A 11 17.39 -16.04 5.06
N ASP A 12 16.22 -16.42 4.51
CA ASP A 12 16.12 -17.32 3.35
C ASP A 12 16.19 -16.52 2.03
N PRO A 13 17.27 -16.64 1.23
CA PRO A 13 17.45 -15.86 0.01
C PRO A 13 16.37 -16.11 -1.04
N LYS A 14 15.85 -17.34 -1.15
CA LYS A 14 14.81 -17.70 -2.14
C LYS A 14 13.48 -17.08 -1.76
N ARG A 15 13.13 -17.09 -0.48
CA ARG A 15 11.90 -16.45 0.02
C ARG A 15 12.00 -14.93 -0.04
N ARG A 16 13.14 -14.34 0.31
CA ARG A 16 13.39 -12.91 0.12
C ARG A 16 13.17 -12.49 -1.33
N GLN A 17 13.71 -13.23 -2.30
CA GLN A 17 13.50 -12.93 -3.71
C GLN A 17 12.02 -13.07 -4.11
N HIS A 18 11.32 -14.09 -3.61
CA HIS A 18 9.89 -14.25 -3.86
C HIS A 18 9.07 -13.05 -3.33
N ILE A 19 9.36 -12.58 -2.11
CA ILE A 19 8.70 -11.43 -1.49
C ILE A 19 8.97 -10.15 -2.29
N LEU A 20 10.23 -9.92 -2.69
CA LEU A 20 10.62 -8.79 -3.52
C LEU A 20 9.88 -8.81 -4.86
N ASN A 21 9.83 -9.96 -5.53
CA ASN A 21 9.11 -10.11 -6.79
C ASN A 21 7.61 -9.84 -6.62
N ARG A 22 7.01 -10.32 -5.52
CA ARG A 22 5.60 -10.08 -5.22
C ARG A 22 5.33 -8.60 -4.97
N SER A 23 6.13 -7.95 -4.14
CA SER A 23 6.04 -6.51 -3.86
C SER A 23 6.20 -5.68 -5.15
N HIS A 24 7.12 -6.07 -6.02
CA HIS A 24 7.32 -5.43 -7.32
C HIS A 24 6.07 -5.53 -8.20
N LYS A 25 5.51 -6.74 -8.36
CA LYS A 25 4.28 -6.96 -9.16
C LYS A 25 3.08 -6.17 -8.63
N PHE A 26 2.89 -6.12 -7.32
CA PHE A 26 1.82 -5.33 -6.71
C PHE A 26 2.03 -3.82 -6.96
N THR A 27 3.27 -3.35 -6.82
CA THR A 27 3.61 -1.95 -7.10
C THR A 27 3.32 -1.61 -8.56
N GLU A 28 3.75 -2.44 -9.50
CA GLU A 28 3.48 -2.24 -10.93
C GLU A 28 1.98 -2.22 -11.23
N ALA A 29 1.20 -3.15 -10.68
CA ALA A 29 -0.24 -3.19 -10.88
C ALA A 29 -0.92 -1.91 -10.37
N LEU A 30 -0.56 -1.45 -9.17
CA LEU A 30 -1.06 -0.19 -8.59
C LEU A 30 -0.66 1.03 -9.44
N VAL A 31 0.57 1.07 -9.93
CA VAL A 31 1.03 2.14 -10.82
C VAL A 31 0.22 2.17 -12.11
N GLN A 32 -0.02 1.01 -12.73
CA GLN A 32 -0.80 0.94 -13.96
C GLN A 32 -2.26 1.34 -13.73
N MET A 33 -2.85 0.95 -12.60
CA MET A 33 -4.20 1.35 -12.22
C MET A 33 -4.31 2.87 -12.06
N ILE A 34 -3.38 3.51 -11.34
CA ILE A 34 -3.38 4.96 -11.15
C ILE A 34 -3.14 5.66 -12.49
N ARG A 35 -2.19 5.19 -13.31
CA ARG A 35 -1.93 5.74 -14.65
C ARG A 35 -3.16 5.68 -15.54
N ALA A 36 -3.89 4.58 -15.54
CA ALA A 36 -5.13 4.47 -16.32
C ALA A 36 -6.16 5.54 -15.93
N GLY A 37 -6.26 5.91 -14.65
CA GLY A 37 -7.11 7.02 -14.22
C GLY A 37 -6.57 8.39 -14.65
N VAL A 38 -5.24 8.59 -14.67
CA VAL A 38 -4.61 9.80 -15.22
C VAL A 38 -4.90 9.93 -16.72
N ASP A 39 -4.76 8.84 -17.48
CA ASP A 39 -4.99 8.83 -18.92
C ASP A 39 -6.46 9.11 -19.28
N ARG A 40 -7.39 8.79 -18.37
CA ARG A 40 -8.81 9.13 -18.47
C ARG A 40 -9.17 10.53 -17.99
N GLY A 41 -8.20 11.28 -17.46
CA GLY A 41 -8.43 12.60 -16.85
C GLY A 41 -9.14 12.55 -15.49
N GLU A 42 -9.27 11.37 -14.87
CA GLU A 42 -9.89 11.21 -13.54
C GLU A 42 -8.98 11.74 -12.42
N PHE A 43 -7.65 11.68 -12.63
CA PHE A 43 -6.64 12.09 -11.64
C PHE A 43 -5.66 13.09 -12.23
N HIS A 44 -5.19 14.03 -11.39
CA HIS A 44 -4.13 14.99 -11.71
C HIS A 44 -3.04 14.90 -10.62
N PRO A 45 -2.20 13.85 -10.65
CA PRO A 45 -1.30 13.56 -9.55
C PRO A 45 -0.32 14.70 -9.31
N ARG A 46 -0.27 15.17 -8.07
CA ARG A 46 0.72 16.17 -7.61
C ARG A 46 2.05 15.51 -7.25
N LEU A 47 2.03 14.19 -7.05
CA LEU A 47 3.19 13.36 -6.78
C LEU A 47 3.43 12.36 -7.91
N ARG A 48 4.65 11.82 -7.97
CA ARG A 48 4.96 10.72 -8.90
C ARG A 48 4.07 9.52 -8.56
N VAL A 49 3.38 8.95 -9.57
CA VAL A 49 2.48 7.79 -9.41
C VAL A 49 3.15 6.63 -8.67
N VAL A 50 4.44 6.37 -8.94
CA VAL A 50 5.19 5.30 -8.26
C VAL A 50 5.34 5.56 -6.75
N ALA A 51 5.42 6.81 -6.31
CA ALA A 51 5.51 7.18 -4.91
C ALA A 51 4.17 6.96 -4.20
N ILE A 52 3.06 7.31 -4.86
CA ILE A 52 1.70 7.06 -4.37
C ILE A 52 1.47 5.56 -4.19
N ALA A 53 1.81 4.75 -5.20
CA ALA A 53 1.67 3.29 -5.14
C ALA A 53 2.50 2.67 -3.99
N ARG A 54 3.77 3.08 -3.84
CA ARG A 54 4.63 2.61 -2.75
C ARG A 54 4.11 3.00 -1.37
N PHE A 55 3.59 4.22 -1.24
CA PHE A 55 2.99 4.67 0.02
C PHE A 55 1.80 3.80 0.40
N LEU A 56 0.89 3.52 -0.54
CA LEU A 56 -0.29 2.69 -0.29
C LEU A 56 0.08 1.27 0.16
N ILE A 57 1.07 0.65 -0.48
CA ILE A 57 1.55 -0.68 -0.09
C ILE A 57 2.15 -0.64 1.32
N ASN A 58 3.01 0.33 1.61
CA ASN A 58 3.63 0.45 2.93
C ASN A 58 2.61 0.73 4.02
N ALA A 59 1.62 1.58 3.75
CA ALA A 59 0.53 1.84 4.67
C ALA A 59 -0.23 0.53 4.95
N GLN A 60 -0.64 -0.18 3.89
CA GLN A 60 -1.39 -1.43 4.01
C GLN A 60 -0.64 -2.50 4.79
N ASP A 61 0.66 -2.66 4.52
CA ASP A 61 1.52 -3.59 5.24
C ASP A 61 1.67 -3.18 6.72
N GLY A 62 1.86 -1.88 6.99
CA GLY A 62 1.92 -1.35 8.36
C GLY A 62 0.62 -1.62 9.14
N TRP A 63 -0.52 -1.41 8.50
CA TRP A 63 -1.83 -1.74 9.07
C TRP A 63 -2.00 -3.23 9.35
N ALA A 64 -1.62 -4.08 8.39
CA ALA A 64 -1.69 -5.52 8.55
C ALA A 64 -0.83 -5.99 9.73
N VAL A 65 0.37 -5.44 9.91
CA VAL A 65 1.22 -5.72 11.09
C VAL A 65 0.54 -5.28 12.38
N GLN A 66 -0.01 -4.06 12.40
CA GLN A 66 -0.65 -3.55 13.60
C GLN A 66 -1.83 -4.45 14.03
N MET A 67 -2.67 -4.89 13.08
CA MET A 67 -3.75 -5.84 13.39
C MET A 67 -3.22 -7.21 13.85
N ALA A 68 -2.09 -7.67 13.29
CA ALA A 68 -1.41 -8.89 13.73
C ALA A 68 -1.10 -8.86 15.21
N VAL A 69 -0.44 -7.79 15.63
CA VAL A 69 0.15 -7.66 16.95
C VAL A 69 -0.92 -7.37 18.00
N THR A 70 -1.87 -6.51 17.66
CA THR A 70 -2.90 -6.08 18.62
C THR A 70 -4.06 -7.07 18.74
N GLY A 71 -4.21 -8.00 17.79
CA GLY A 71 -5.39 -8.86 17.67
C GLY A 71 -6.70 -8.07 17.48
N SER A 72 -6.58 -6.77 17.24
CA SER A 72 -7.69 -5.83 17.27
C SER A 72 -8.15 -5.55 15.85
N THR A 73 -9.39 -5.93 15.56
CA THR A 73 -10.17 -5.40 14.43
C THR A 73 -11.06 -4.26 14.91
N ASP A 74 -10.53 -3.39 15.76
CA ASP A 74 -11.28 -2.24 16.25
C ASP A 74 -11.72 -1.38 15.06
N LYS A 75 -13.03 -1.19 14.98
CA LYS A 75 -13.69 -0.47 13.90
C LYS A 75 -13.28 1.00 13.89
N ASP A 76 -12.96 1.57 15.05
CA ASP A 76 -12.57 2.97 15.16
C ASP A 76 -11.18 3.18 14.56
N ILE A 77 -10.24 2.27 14.82
CA ILE A 77 -8.90 2.32 14.23
C ILE A 77 -8.97 2.08 12.70
N LEU A 78 -9.81 1.15 12.24
CA LEU A 78 -10.03 0.94 10.80
C LEU A 78 -10.58 2.20 10.11
N LYS A 79 -11.49 2.91 10.79
CA LYS A 79 -12.07 4.17 10.30
C LYS A 79 -11.01 5.27 10.22
N GLU A 80 -10.20 5.46 11.26
CA GLU A 80 -9.10 6.43 11.27
C GLU A 80 -8.09 6.16 10.15
N TYR A 81 -7.73 4.89 9.97
CA TYR A 81 -6.82 4.47 8.90
C TYR A 81 -7.40 4.75 7.50
N GLY A 82 -8.67 4.45 7.29
CA GLY A 82 -9.38 4.77 6.05
C GLY A 82 -9.45 6.27 5.78
N GLN A 83 -9.67 7.09 6.82
CA GLN A 83 -9.64 8.55 6.71
C GLN A 83 -8.25 9.07 6.34
N ALA A 84 -7.19 8.55 6.97
CA ALA A 84 -5.82 8.93 6.67
C ALA A 84 -5.41 8.59 5.23
N ILE A 85 -5.73 7.39 4.76
CA ILE A 85 -5.53 7.01 3.35
C ILE A 85 -6.35 7.91 2.42
N GLY A 86 -7.62 8.14 2.73
CA GLY A 86 -8.50 8.97 1.92
C GLY A 86 -7.98 10.39 1.79
N PHE A 87 -7.50 10.98 2.88
CA PHE A 87 -6.86 12.29 2.89
C PHE A 87 -5.59 12.30 2.02
N PHE A 88 -4.68 11.34 2.22
CA PHE A 88 -3.46 11.24 1.42
C PHE A 88 -3.75 11.10 -0.07
N LEU A 89 -4.70 10.23 -0.44
CA LEU A 89 -5.07 10.03 -1.83
C LEU A 89 -5.65 11.31 -2.44
N ARG A 90 -6.45 12.05 -1.67
CA ARG A 90 -7.00 13.33 -2.14
C ARG A 90 -5.95 14.37 -2.43
N GLU A 91 -5.01 14.53 -1.52
CA GLU A 91 -3.92 15.50 -1.71
C GLU A 91 -2.93 15.07 -2.78
N SER A 92 -2.66 13.76 -2.92
CA SER A 92 -1.66 13.25 -3.85
C SER A 92 -2.16 13.04 -5.27
N LEU A 93 -3.41 12.61 -5.45
CA LEU A 93 -4.03 12.38 -6.78
C LEU A 93 -4.71 13.63 -7.33
N GLY A 94 -4.95 14.66 -6.50
CA GLY A 94 -5.54 15.91 -6.94
C GLY A 94 -6.99 15.75 -7.41
N PHE A 95 -7.85 15.11 -6.61
CA PHE A 95 -9.30 15.10 -6.89
C PHE A 95 -9.82 16.54 -6.96
N GLN A 96 -10.53 16.85 -8.04
CA GLN A 96 -11.36 18.06 -8.14
C GLN A 96 -12.76 17.77 -7.61
#